data_AF-A0AAZ3Q5Z8-F1
#
_entry.id   AF-A0AAZ3Q5Z8-F1
#
_cell.length_a   1.000
_cell.length_b   1.000
_cell.length_c   1.000
_cell.angle_alpha   90.00
_cell.angle_beta   90.00
_cell.angle_gamma   90.00
#
_symmetry.space_group_name_H-M   'P 1'
#
loop_
_entity.id
_entity.type
_entity.pdbx_description
1 polymer ?
#
loop_
_entity_poly.entity_id
_entity_poly.type
_entity_poly.pdbx_seq_one_letter_code
_entity_poly.pdbx_strand_id
1 'polypeptide(L)'
;MARFVVEVFFAVVLSATNAAQEEVIDVILASLTKSASFLEQEHRNINLDGVVGYIILQAELKEAVRTWPHTDPLSWSQRTATVTLVRRLDQSLAKAVTELEKTDPKYYREFEPLLSWTFWSVPHEWSSTDPSLASSSGRTMECYDETQSDKCMTLLLGTWKNNGTPCIVTKSCRDTMTRFGCPNYSLSHQLLYFMLGANRGCSAMLKGDMRTSRANLTERQYQGIFCSNMLKGNMDIIQNNFTGETQDIFIENILLCGLAGFSDFLKVDWLQHILRLQDQEVGCFTQPHRRVKRRERMLKDGCSSHITGVSVSALGGYLNYYLTEQDITKRPLT
;
A
#
# COMPACT_ATOMS: atom_id res chain seq x y z
N MET A 1 -42.42 -43.64 19.81
CA MET A 1 -42.38 -42.64 18.72
C MET A 1 -41.73 -41.37 19.27
N ALA A 2 -40.43 -41.21 19.05
CA ALA A 2 -39.72 -39.95 19.33
C ALA A 2 -39.03 -39.56 18.01
N ARG A 3 -39.43 -38.42 17.44
CA ARG A 3 -38.85 -37.88 16.21
C ARG A 3 -37.55 -37.16 16.57
N PHE A 4 -36.46 -37.60 15.96
CA PHE A 4 -35.22 -36.85 15.86
C PHE A 4 -35.49 -35.55 15.07
N VAL A 5 -35.21 -34.40 15.70
CA VAL A 5 -34.98 -33.15 15.00
C VAL A 5 -33.46 -33.04 14.89
N VAL A 6 -32.92 -33.36 13.71
CA VAL A 6 -31.50 -33.15 13.40
C VAL A 6 -31.34 -31.73 12.87
N GLU A 7 -30.33 -31.07 13.41
CA GLU A 7 -29.92 -29.68 13.21
C GLU A 7 -29.77 -29.27 11.74
N VAL A 8 -30.37 -28.15 11.38
CA VAL A 8 -30.08 -27.40 10.15
C VAL A 8 -29.71 -25.98 10.55
N PHE A 9 -28.47 -25.76 11.01
CA PHE A 9 -27.98 -24.39 11.28
C PHE A 9 -26.54 -24.09 10.85
N PHE A 10 -25.80 -25.02 10.22
CA PHE A 10 -24.39 -24.78 9.85
C PHE A 10 -24.10 -24.43 8.37
N ALA A 11 -25.08 -24.46 7.45
CA ALA A 11 -24.81 -24.21 6.01
C ALA A 11 -25.15 -22.78 5.53
N VAL A 12 -25.99 -22.03 6.26
CA VAL A 12 -26.48 -20.71 5.82
C VAL A 12 -25.47 -19.59 6.09
N VAL A 13 -24.70 -19.70 7.18
CA VAL A 13 -23.72 -18.66 7.57
C VAL A 13 -22.52 -18.61 6.64
N LEU A 14 -21.97 -19.78 6.25
CA LEU A 14 -20.83 -19.89 5.33
C LEU A 14 -21.15 -19.38 3.91
N SER A 15 -22.38 -19.64 3.44
CA SER A 15 -22.83 -19.20 2.11
C SER A 15 -23.02 -17.67 2.05
N ALA A 16 -23.52 -17.07 3.14
CA ALA A 16 -23.69 -15.63 3.23
C ALA A 16 -22.36 -14.87 3.31
N THR A 17 -21.35 -15.42 4.00
CA THR A 17 -20.02 -14.80 4.07
C THR A 17 -19.29 -14.82 2.73
N ASN A 18 -19.41 -15.91 1.96
CA ASN A 18 -18.77 -16.00 0.63
C ASN A 18 -19.45 -15.05 -0.37
N ALA A 19 -20.79 -14.98 -0.39
CA ALA A 19 -21.53 -14.05 -1.24
C ALA A 19 -21.22 -12.57 -0.94
N ALA A 20 -21.08 -12.21 0.34
CA ALA A 20 -20.69 -10.85 0.73
C ALA A 20 -19.24 -10.52 0.35
N GLN A 21 -18.31 -11.49 0.39
CA GLN A 21 -16.93 -11.29 -0.06
C GLN A 21 -16.84 -11.16 -1.59
N GLU A 22 -17.62 -11.96 -2.33
CA GLU A 22 -17.73 -11.87 -3.79
C GLU A 22 -18.22 -10.47 -4.23
N GLU A 23 -19.24 -9.93 -3.56
CA GLU A 23 -19.75 -8.58 -3.79
C GLU A 23 -18.67 -7.51 -3.54
N VAL A 24 -17.83 -7.70 -2.51
CA VAL A 24 -16.73 -6.76 -2.21
C VAL A 24 -15.63 -6.81 -3.29
N ILE A 25 -15.27 -7.99 -3.79
CA ILE A 25 -14.29 -8.11 -4.90
C ILE A 25 -14.78 -7.37 -6.14
N ASP A 26 -16.05 -7.54 -6.51
CA ASP A 26 -16.63 -6.85 -7.66
C ASP A 26 -16.59 -5.33 -7.50
N VAL A 27 -16.90 -4.83 -6.30
CA VAL A 27 -16.82 -3.39 -5.97
C VAL A 27 -15.38 -2.88 -6.11
N ILE A 28 -14.40 -3.62 -5.60
CA ILE A 28 -12.97 -3.25 -5.71
C ILE A 28 -12.55 -3.24 -7.19
N LEU A 29 -12.85 -4.29 -7.95
CA LEU A 29 -12.49 -4.38 -9.37
C LEU A 29 -13.16 -3.28 -10.21
N ALA A 30 -14.42 -2.93 -9.92
CA ALA A 30 -15.10 -1.83 -10.57
C ALA A 30 -14.42 -0.48 -10.27
N SER A 31 -14.03 -0.24 -9.01
CA SER A 31 -13.29 0.97 -8.62
C SER A 31 -11.93 1.05 -9.33
N LEU A 32 -11.15 -0.03 -9.31
CA LEU A 32 -9.83 -0.10 -9.97
C LEU A 32 -9.94 0.05 -11.49
N THR A 33 -11.01 -0.45 -12.11
CA THR A 33 -11.28 -0.29 -13.54
C THR A 33 -11.47 1.17 -13.93
N LYS A 34 -12.16 1.96 -13.09
CA LYS A 34 -12.30 3.42 -13.28
C LYS A 34 -10.95 4.12 -13.14
N SER A 35 -10.17 3.77 -12.13
CA SER A 35 -8.82 4.32 -11.93
C SER A 35 -7.86 3.99 -13.08
N ALA A 36 -7.95 2.80 -13.68
CA ALA A 36 -7.18 2.48 -14.88
C ALA A 36 -7.58 3.37 -16.06
N SER A 37 -8.88 3.66 -16.24
CA SER A 37 -9.36 4.62 -17.26
C SER A 37 -8.82 6.03 -17.00
N PHE A 38 -8.72 6.44 -15.74
CA PHE A 38 -8.10 7.70 -15.35
C PHE A 38 -6.63 7.74 -15.74
N LEU A 39 -5.83 6.72 -15.38
CA LEU A 39 -4.43 6.64 -15.76
C LEU A 39 -4.25 6.65 -17.29
N GLU A 40 -5.10 5.95 -18.03
CA GLU A 40 -5.07 5.96 -19.51
C GLU A 40 -5.20 7.38 -20.07
N GLN A 41 -6.04 8.22 -19.47
CA GLN A 41 -6.27 9.61 -19.88
C GLN A 41 -5.16 10.55 -19.38
N GLU A 42 -4.74 10.39 -18.13
CA GLU A 42 -3.87 11.32 -17.42
C GLU A 42 -2.41 10.86 -17.28
N HIS A 43 -2.00 9.79 -17.98
CA HIS A 43 -0.63 9.24 -17.94
C HIS A 43 0.48 10.27 -18.19
N ARG A 44 0.17 11.41 -18.85
CA ARG A 44 1.15 12.49 -19.08
C ARG A 44 1.29 13.47 -17.92
N ASN A 45 0.27 13.53 -17.08
CA ASN A 45 0.14 14.55 -16.05
C ASN A 45 0.35 13.97 -14.64
N ILE A 46 0.35 12.64 -14.49
CA ILE A 46 0.67 11.95 -13.23
C ILE A 46 2.14 12.17 -12.82
N ASN A 47 2.41 12.31 -11.52
CA ASN A 47 3.76 12.43 -10.96
C ASN A 47 4.34 11.05 -10.58
N LEU A 48 5.61 11.02 -10.18
CA LEU A 48 6.29 9.77 -9.81
C LEU A 48 5.55 8.99 -8.73
N ASP A 49 5.11 9.64 -7.66
CA ASP A 49 4.41 8.98 -6.55
C ASP A 49 3.12 8.30 -7.02
N GLY A 50 2.36 8.99 -7.89
CA GLY A 50 1.18 8.42 -8.54
C GLY A 50 1.52 7.22 -9.41
N VAL A 51 2.57 7.31 -10.24
CA VAL A 51 3.04 6.20 -11.07
C VAL A 51 3.49 5.01 -10.22
N VAL A 52 4.26 5.24 -9.16
CA VAL A 52 4.70 4.20 -8.22
C VAL A 52 3.51 3.51 -7.58
N GLY A 53 2.46 4.24 -7.18
CA GLY A 53 1.22 3.63 -6.70
C GLY A 53 0.58 2.69 -7.73
N TYR A 54 0.45 3.12 -8.98
CA TYR A 54 -0.07 2.22 -10.02
C TYR A 54 0.86 1.03 -10.33
N ILE A 55 2.18 1.16 -10.14
CA ILE A 55 3.13 0.05 -10.26
C ILE A 55 2.97 -0.95 -9.11
N ILE A 56 2.72 -0.48 -7.88
CA ILE A 56 2.38 -1.35 -6.74
C ILE A 56 1.08 -2.10 -7.04
N LEU A 57 0.03 -1.39 -7.48
CA LEU A 57 -1.22 -2.02 -7.93
C LEU A 57 -0.95 -3.07 -9.02
N GLN A 58 -0.09 -2.78 -9.99
CA GLN A 58 0.28 -3.74 -11.03
C GLN A 58 0.89 -5.02 -10.44
N ALA A 59 1.76 -4.91 -9.44
CA ALA A 59 2.32 -6.07 -8.73
C ALA A 59 1.22 -6.85 -8.01
N GLU A 60 0.34 -6.16 -7.28
CA GLU A 60 -0.78 -6.76 -6.53
C GLU A 60 -1.79 -7.45 -7.44
N LEU A 61 -2.12 -6.89 -8.61
CA LEU A 61 -3.03 -7.53 -9.56
C LEU A 61 -2.40 -8.73 -10.25
N LYS A 62 -1.11 -8.67 -10.60
CA LYS A 62 -0.39 -9.83 -11.15
C LYS A 62 -0.34 -10.96 -10.13
N GLU A 63 -0.16 -10.63 -8.86
CA GLU A 63 -0.19 -11.60 -7.77
C GLU A 63 -1.59 -12.18 -7.53
N ALA A 64 -2.62 -11.33 -7.53
CA ALA A 64 -4.01 -11.76 -7.45
C ALA A 64 -4.36 -12.75 -8.58
N VAL A 65 -3.97 -12.46 -9.83
CA VAL A 65 -4.18 -13.37 -10.98
C VAL A 65 -3.49 -14.73 -10.80
N ARG A 66 -2.32 -14.73 -10.14
CA ARG A 66 -1.51 -15.93 -9.88
C ARG A 66 -2.13 -16.81 -8.80
N THR A 67 -2.72 -16.21 -7.77
CA THR A 67 -3.25 -16.91 -6.58
C THR A 67 -4.76 -17.08 -6.60
N TRP A 68 -5.45 -16.55 -7.60
CA TRP A 68 -6.90 -16.55 -7.72
C TRP A 68 -7.50 -17.97 -7.57
N PRO A 69 -8.47 -18.20 -6.67
CA PRO A 69 -9.10 -19.50 -6.49
C PRO A 69 -9.80 -19.99 -7.76
N HIS A 70 -9.57 -21.25 -8.18
CA HIS A 70 -10.21 -21.84 -9.36
C HIS A 70 -11.45 -22.69 -9.01
N THR A 71 -12.30 -22.18 -8.12
CA THR A 71 -13.35 -22.95 -7.45
C THR A 71 -14.70 -22.93 -8.17
N ASP A 72 -15.06 -21.82 -8.83
CA ASP A 72 -16.40 -21.64 -9.43
C ASP A 72 -16.41 -20.61 -10.59
N PRO A 73 -17.49 -20.56 -11.41
CA PRO A 73 -17.59 -19.66 -12.57
C PRO A 73 -17.57 -18.16 -12.27
N LEU A 74 -18.04 -17.70 -11.10
CA LEU A 74 -17.98 -16.29 -10.72
C LEU A 74 -16.54 -15.88 -10.46
N SER A 75 -15.78 -16.73 -9.76
CA SER A 75 -14.35 -16.54 -9.59
C SER A 75 -13.60 -16.46 -10.94
N TRP A 76 -14.01 -17.23 -11.95
CA TRP A 76 -13.44 -17.14 -13.30
C TRP A 76 -13.70 -15.81 -14.00
N SER A 77 -14.90 -15.24 -13.86
CA SER A 77 -15.24 -13.96 -14.49
C SER A 77 -14.45 -12.82 -13.83
N GLN A 78 -14.37 -12.80 -12.49
CA GLN A 78 -13.58 -11.83 -11.74
C GLN A 78 -12.10 -11.92 -12.09
N ARG A 79 -11.52 -13.13 -12.12
CA ARG A 79 -10.14 -13.33 -12.58
C ARG A 79 -9.91 -12.81 -13.99
N THR A 80 -10.86 -13.04 -14.91
CA THR A 80 -10.77 -12.56 -16.29
C THR A 80 -10.80 -11.03 -16.36
N ALA A 81 -11.63 -10.38 -15.54
CA ALA A 81 -11.64 -8.93 -15.40
C ALA A 81 -10.29 -8.42 -14.86
N THR A 82 -9.73 -9.07 -13.86
CA THR A 82 -8.40 -8.76 -13.29
C THR A 82 -7.29 -8.91 -14.34
N VAL A 83 -7.28 -9.97 -15.14
CA VAL A 83 -6.32 -10.15 -16.25
C VAL A 83 -6.44 -9.03 -17.28
N THR A 84 -7.66 -8.62 -17.60
CA THR A 84 -7.91 -7.50 -18.52
C THR A 84 -7.38 -6.19 -17.96
N LEU A 85 -7.59 -5.95 -16.66
CA LEU A 85 -7.10 -4.79 -15.95
C LEU A 85 -5.57 -4.73 -15.92
N VAL A 86 -4.89 -5.84 -15.64
CA VAL A 86 -3.41 -5.95 -15.72
C VAL A 86 -2.91 -5.52 -17.09
N ARG A 87 -3.54 -6.00 -18.18
CA ARG A 87 -3.14 -5.64 -19.54
C ARG A 87 -3.28 -4.13 -19.82
N ARG A 88 -4.35 -3.51 -19.31
CA ARG A 88 -4.60 -2.06 -19.45
C ARG A 88 -3.53 -1.26 -18.69
N LEU A 89 -3.19 -1.68 -17.48
CA LEU A 89 -2.13 -1.05 -16.68
C LEU A 89 -0.76 -1.22 -17.33
N ASP A 90 -0.40 -2.42 -17.83
CA ASP A 90 0.88 -2.67 -18.51
C ASP A 90 1.11 -1.65 -19.64
N GLN A 91 0.08 -1.36 -20.44
CA GLN A 91 0.16 -0.40 -21.56
C GLN A 91 0.24 1.06 -21.08
N SER A 92 -0.53 1.43 -20.06
CA SER A 92 -0.64 2.81 -19.59
C SER A 92 0.55 3.23 -18.76
N LEU A 93 1.07 2.33 -17.91
CA LEU A 93 2.28 2.53 -17.12
C LEU A 93 3.52 2.69 -18.00
N ALA A 94 3.66 1.92 -19.08
CA ALA A 94 4.76 2.10 -20.02
C ALA A 94 4.79 3.54 -20.60
N LYS A 95 3.62 4.10 -20.93
CA LYS A 95 3.50 5.49 -21.40
C LYS A 95 3.78 6.50 -20.28
N ALA A 96 3.24 6.28 -19.09
CA ALA A 96 3.42 7.15 -17.93
C ALA A 96 4.90 7.24 -17.51
N VAL A 97 5.58 6.09 -17.42
CA VAL A 97 7.02 6.01 -17.11
C VAL A 97 7.85 6.73 -18.16
N THR A 98 7.54 6.54 -19.46
CA THR A 98 8.21 7.25 -20.55
C THR A 98 8.03 8.77 -20.46
N GLU A 99 6.85 9.24 -20.06
CA GLU A 99 6.59 10.68 -19.91
C GLU A 99 7.24 11.24 -18.64
N LEU A 100 7.30 10.45 -17.56
CA LEU A 100 7.98 10.81 -16.32
C LEU A 100 9.48 11.01 -16.57
N GLU A 101 10.13 10.13 -17.33
CA GLU A 101 11.54 10.27 -17.70
C GLU A 101 11.80 11.59 -18.44
N LYS A 102 10.88 12.03 -19.29
CA LYS A 102 11.00 13.29 -20.03
C LYS A 102 10.75 14.52 -19.16
N THR A 103 9.74 14.46 -18.30
CA THR A 103 9.24 15.64 -17.58
C THR A 103 9.92 15.85 -16.22
N ASP A 104 10.42 14.79 -15.59
CA ASP A 104 11.22 14.85 -14.35
C ASP A 104 12.36 13.81 -14.38
N PRO A 105 13.37 13.98 -15.26
CA PRO A 105 14.45 13.01 -15.47
C PRO A 105 15.29 12.78 -14.22
N LYS A 106 15.39 13.77 -13.33
CA LYS A 106 16.16 13.62 -12.09
C LYS A 106 15.43 12.68 -11.14
N TYR A 107 14.16 12.95 -10.86
CA TYR A 107 13.40 12.13 -9.92
C TYR A 107 13.17 10.72 -10.45
N TYR A 108 12.94 10.60 -11.77
CA TYR A 108 12.93 9.32 -12.47
C TYR A 108 14.19 8.50 -12.15
N ARG A 109 15.40 9.05 -12.36
CA ARG A 109 16.66 8.32 -12.11
C ARG A 109 16.88 7.96 -10.65
N GLU A 110 16.48 8.84 -9.73
CA GLU A 110 16.62 8.59 -8.28
C GLU A 110 15.78 7.39 -7.82
N PHE A 111 14.61 7.17 -8.42
CA PHE A 111 13.67 6.13 -8.00
C PHE A 111 13.30 5.13 -9.10
N GLU A 112 14.09 5.05 -10.18
CA GLU A 112 13.87 4.15 -11.31
C GLU A 112 13.61 2.68 -10.90
N PRO A 113 14.29 2.11 -9.89
CA PRO A 113 14.01 0.74 -9.45
C PRO A 113 12.56 0.50 -8.99
N LEU A 114 11.89 1.53 -8.46
CA LEU A 114 10.50 1.44 -7.98
C LEU A 114 9.48 1.38 -9.13
N LEU A 115 9.90 1.71 -10.36
CA LEU A 115 9.06 1.74 -11.55
C LEU A 115 8.97 0.37 -12.25
N SER A 116 9.36 -0.71 -11.56
CA SER A 116 9.15 -2.09 -11.97
C SER A 116 8.26 -2.83 -10.97
N TRP A 117 7.21 -3.49 -11.44
CA TRP A 117 6.36 -4.30 -10.56
C TRP A 117 7.12 -5.43 -9.87
N THR A 118 8.18 -5.97 -10.50
CA THR A 118 8.99 -7.06 -9.91
C THR A 118 9.83 -6.59 -8.72
N PHE A 119 9.97 -5.29 -8.52
CA PHE A 119 10.65 -4.74 -7.35
C PHE A 119 9.78 -4.87 -6.10
N TRP A 120 8.45 -4.88 -6.23
CA TRP A 120 7.54 -4.88 -5.10
C TRP A 120 7.15 -6.31 -4.69
N SER A 121 7.27 -6.59 -3.40
CA SER A 121 6.82 -7.85 -2.80
C SER A 121 5.38 -7.70 -2.32
N VAL A 122 4.50 -8.63 -2.73
CA VAL A 122 3.10 -8.69 -2.28
C VAL A 122 2.99 -9.77 -1.20
N PRO A 123 2.39 -9.50 -0.03
CA PRO A 123 2.31 -10.47 1.05
C PRO A 123 1.40 -11.65 0.70
N HIS A 124 1.79 -12.85 1.13
CA HIS A 124 0.97 -14.08 1.02
C HIS A 124 0.45 -14.57 2.38
N GLU A 125 0.98 -14.01 3.45
CA GLU A 125 0.62 -14.29 4.83
C GLU A 125 0.31 -12.97 5.54
N TRP A 126 -0.68 -13.03 6.41
CA TRP A 126 -1.17 -11.86 7.13
C TRP A 126 -0.88 -12.00 8.61
N SER A 127 -0.41 -10.92 9.21
CA SER A 127 -0.11 -10.84 10.64
C SER A 127 -0.85 -9.67 11.28
N SER A 128 -1.08 -9.74 12.58
CA SER A 128 -1.54 -8.60 13.37
C SER A 128 -0.34 -7.80 13.88
N THR A 129 -0.55 -6.50 13.97
CA THR A 129 0.26 -5.55 14.73
C THR A 129 0.20 -5.87 16.22
N ASP A 130 1.19 -5.38 16.96
CA ASP A 130 1.24 -5.51 18.42
C ASP A 130 1.00 -4.13 19.06
N PRO A 131 -0.17 -3.89 19.69
CA PRO A 131 -0.48 -2.61 20.34
C PRO A 131 0.52 -2.21 21.44
N SER A 132 1.23 -3.17 22.06
CA SER A 132 2.23 -2.88 23.09
C SER A 132 3.48 -2.18 22.53
N LEU A 133 3.71 -2.27 21.22
CA LEU A 133 4.80 -1.58 20.52
C LEU A 133 4.44 -0.14 20.11
N ALA A 134 3.16 0.24 20.20
CA ALA A 134 2.72 1.58 19.86
C ALA A 134 3.19 2.58 20.93
N SER A 135 3.84 3.66 20.51
CA SER A 135 4.40 4.67 21.41
C SER A 135 3.29 5.38 22.19
N SER A 136 3.48 5.56 23.49
CA SER A 136 2.52 6.26 24.36
C SER A 136 2.48 7.77 24.08
N SER A 137 3.59 8.37 23.65
CA SER A 137 3.71 9.78 23.24
C SER A 137 4.42 9.90 21.89
N GLY A 138 3.71 10.46 20.90
CA GLY A 138 4.27 10.83 19.61
C GLY A 138 4.75 12.27 19.61
N ARG A 139 5.73 12.59 18.75
CA ARG A 139 6.05 13.99 18.44
C ARG A 139 4.89 14.59 17.63
N THR A 140 4.67 15.88 17.79
CA THR A 140 3.65 16.62 17.02
C THR A 140 4.15 17.13 15.67
N MET A 141 5.47 17.09 15.44
CA MET A 141 6.12 17.59 14.23
C MET A 141 6.92 16.49 13.56
N GLU A 142 7.00 16.56 12.23
CA GLU A 142 7.84 15.71 11.40
C GLU A 142 9.28 15.64 11.94
N CYS A 143 9.86 14.44 11.92
CA CYS A 143 11.21 14.21 12.41
C CYS A 143 12.29 14.72 11.45
N TYR A 144 11.97 14.78 10.16
CA TYR A 144 12.85 15.15 9.06
C TYR A 144 12.02 15.50 7.82
N ASP A 145 12.65 16.07 6.80
CA ASP A 145 11.99 16.42 5.53
C ASP A 145 12.17 15.34 4.45
N GLU A 146 11.36 15.46 3.40
CA GLU A 146 11.38 14.57 2.21
C GLU A 146 12.78 14.50 1.57
N THR A 147 13.54 15.60 1.56
CA THR A 147 14.88 15.62 0.97
C THR A 147 15.86 14.73 1.75
N GLN A 148 15.73 14.69 3.07
CA GLN A 148 16.52 13.81 3.92
C GLN A 148 16.15 12.33 3.71
N SER A 149 14.86 12.01 3.59
CA SER A 149 14.46 10.62 3.31
C SER A 149 14.89 10.15 1.93
N ASP A 150 14.71 10.96 0.89
CA ASP A 150 15.04 10.61 -0.49
C ASP A 150 16.53 10.31 -0.63
N LYS A 151 17.36 11.11 0.04
CA LYS A 151 18.81 10.86 0.11
C LYS A 151 19.12 9.49 0.71
N CYS A 152 18.40 9.08 1.75
CA CYS A 152 18.63 7.77 2.36
C CYS A 152 18.11 6.63 1.49
N MET A 153 16.96 6.79 0.84
CA MET A 153 16.41 5.79 -0.07
C MET A 153 17.29 5.62 -1.32
N THR A 154 17.77 6.70 -1.94
CA THR A 154 18.67 6.64 -3.11
C THR A 154 20.01 5.97 -2.81
N LEU A 155 20.55 6.13 -1.58
CA LEU A 155 21.73 5.40 -1.10
C LEU A 155 21.47 3.90 -0.98
N LEU A 156 20.27 3.52 -0.53
CA LEU A 156 19.85 2.13 -0.40
C LEU A 156 19.64 1.47 -1.77
N LEU A 157 19.01 2.19 -2.69
CA LEU A 157 18.71 1.73 -4.06
C LEU A 157 19.97 1.66 -4.95
N GLY A 158 20.97 2.50 -4.66
CA GLY A 158 22.20 2.64 -5.46
C GLY A 158 22.09 3.69 -6.56
N THR A 159 21.09 4.56 -6.49
CA THR A 159 20.77 5.58 -7.51
C THR A 159 21.29 6.98 -7.18
N TRP A 160 21.97 7.14 -6.04
CA TRP A 160 22.57 8.40 -5.58
C TRP A 160 23.64 8.98 -6.53
N LYS A 161 24.13 8.18 -7.49
CA LYS A 161 24.96 8.59 -8.63
C LYS A 161 24.81 7.58 -9.77
N ASN A 162 25.30 7.93 -10.95
CA ASN A 162 25.45 6.97 -12.06
C ASN A 162 26.31 5.78 -11.61
N ASN A 163 25.79 4.57 -11.79
CA ASN A 163 26.42 3.31 -11.34
C ASN A 163 26.80 3.33 -9.85
N GLY A 164 25.91 3.87 -9.00
CA GLY A 164 26.08 3.86 -7.56
C GLY A 164 26.00 2.45 -6.98
N THR A 165 26.81 2.19 -5.95
CA THR A 165 26.71 0.94 -5.18
C THR A 165 25.42 1.00 -4.33
N PRO A 166 24.57 -0.04 -4.36
CA PRO A 166 23.37 -0.12 -3.53
C PRO A 166 23.71 -0.50 -2.08
N CYS A 167 22.68 -0.55 -1.24
CA CYS A 167 22.74 -0.98 0.16
C CYS A 167 23.67 -0.12 1.05
N ILE A 168 23.84 1.17 0.73
CA ILE A 168 24.61 2.08 1.57
C ILE A 168 23.72 2.64 2.68
N VAL A 169 24.09 2.36 3.93
CA VAL A 169 23.42 2.90 5.12
C VAL A 169 24.40 3.76 5.92
N THR A 170 24.39 5.06 5.67
CA THR A 170 25.20 6.01 6.44
C THR A 170 24.70 6.09 7.89
N LYS A 171 25.56 6.54 8.81
CA LYS A 171 25.14 6.79 10.20
C LYS A 171 23.92 7.71 10.29
N SER A 172 23.92 8.81 9.53
CA SER A 172 22.79 9.74 9.49
C SER A 172 21.49 9.05 9.05
N CYS A 173 21.55 8.22 8.00
CA CYS A 173 20.36 7.51 7.53
C CYS A 173 19.89 6.47 8.54
N ARG A 174 20.81 5.75 9.19
CA ARG A 174 20.46 4.83 10.28
C ARG A 174 19.75 5.58 11.40
N ASP A 175 20.39 6.62 11.94
CA ASP A 175 19.88 7.40 13.07
C ASP A 175 18.53 8.07 12.78
N THR A 176 18.28 8.46 11.52
CA THR A 176 17.00 9.00 11.06
C THR A 176 15.94 7.91 10.90
N MET A 177 16.25 6.83 10.16
CA MET A 177 15.27 5.82 9.79
C MET A 177 14.93 4.84 10.91
N THR A 178 15.79 4.70 11.93
CA THR A 178 15.52 3.85 13.11
C THR A 178 14.95 4.63 14.30
N ARG A 179 14.64 5.93 14.13
CA ARG A 179 14.18 6.80 15.22
C ARG A 179 12.72 6.53 15.57
N PHE A 180 12.45 6.03 16.77
CA PHE A 180 11.07 5.86 17.23
C PHE A 180 10.36 7.18 17.56
N GLY A 181 9.03 7.17 17.46
CA GLY A 181 8.15 8.27 17.84
C GLY A 181 8.03 9.39 16.80
N CYS A 182 8.44 9.12 15.54
CA CYS A 182 8.18 10.03 14.44
C CYS A 182 6.71 9.95 14.00
N PRO A 183 6.05 11.08 13.72
CA PRO A 183 4.65 11.09 13.29
C PRO A 183 4.53 11.04 11.76
N ASN A 184 3.32 10.79 11.28
CA ASN A 184 2.87 11.11 9.92
C ASN A 184 3.85 10.68 8.82
N TYR A 185 4.23 11.57 7.91
CA TYR A 185 5.03 11.23 6.73
C TYR A 185 6.42 10.71 7.10
N SER A 186 7.02 11.20 8.19
CA SER A 186 8.28 10.65 8.70
C SER A 186 8.14 9.18 9.08
N LEU A 187 6.98 8.76 9.61
CA LEU A 187 6.72 7.36 9.93
C LEU A 187 6.50 6.53 8.66
N SER A 188 5.73 7.04 7.71
CA SER A 188 5.55 6.43 6.38
C SER A 188 6.88 6.18 5.67
N HIS A 189 7.75 7.19 5.65
CA HIS A 189 9.06 7.12 5.00
C HIS A 189 10.02 6.18 5.75
N GLN A 190 9.88 6.05 7.07
CA GLN A 190 10.61 5.04 7.84
C GLN A 190 10.20 3.63 7.40
N LEU A 191 8.91 3.34 7.35
CA LEU A 191 8.43 2.02 6.89
C LEU A 191 8.86 1.75 5.45
N LEU A 192 8.63 2.72 4.55
CA LEU A 192 9.02 2.62 3.15
C LEU A 192 10.53 2.34 3.00
N TYR A 193 11.39 3.03 3.75
CA TYR A 193 12.84 2.78 3.72
C TYR A 193 13.21 1.32 4.01
N PHE A 194 12.58 0.70 5.01
CA PHE A 194 12.80 -0.72 5.31
C PHE A 194 12.24 -1.64 4.23
N MET A 195 11.07 -1.33 3.66
CA MET A 195 10.49 -2.10 2.55
C MET A 195 11.38 -2.04 1.30
N LEU A 196 11.86 -0.86 0.92
CA LEU A 196 12.78 -0.68 -0.21
C LEU A 196 14.07 -1.48 -0.01
N GLY A 197 14.60 -1.48 1.22
CA GLY A 197 15.80 -2.25 1.53
C GLY A 197 15.57 -3.75 1.46
N ALA A 198 14.44 -4.26 1.96
CA ALA A 198 14.09 -5.67 1.85
C ALA A 198 13.97 -6.08 0.37
N ASN A 199 13.18 -5.33 -0.41
CA ASN A 199 12.96 -5.57 -1.83
C ASN A 199 14.25 -5.48 -2.67
N ARG A 200 15.21 -4.63 -2.26
CA ARG A 200 16.52 -4.52 -2.91
C ARG A 200 17.52 -5.60 -2.45
N GLY A 201 17.21 -6.40 -1.44
CA GLY A 201 18.11 -7.40 -0.85
C GLY A 201 19.14 -6.82 0.14
N CYS A 202 18.85 -5.65 0.71
CA CYS A 202 19.71 -4.93 1.64
C CYS A 202 19.42 -5.20 3.13
N SER A 203 18.57 -6.17 3.49
CA SER A 203 18.15 -6.40 4.89
C SER A 203 19.31 -6.58 5.87
N ALA A 204 20.44 -7.17 5.43
CA ALA A 204 21.64 -7.32 6.25
C ALA A 204 22.27 -5.98 6.70
N MET A 205 22.04 -4.90 5.97
CA MET A 205 22.53 -3.55 6.27
C MET A 205 21.58 -2.75 7.15
N LEU A 206 20.30 -3.14 7.17
CA LEU A 206 19.21 -2.56 7.95
C LEU A 206 19.20 -3.05 9.41
N LYS A 207 20.39 -3.14 10.01
CA LYS A 207 20.55 -3.40 11.46
C LYS A 207 20.05 -2.20 12.26
N GLY A 208 19.55 -2.47 13.46
CA GLY A 208 18.99 -1.42 14.30
C GLY A 208 19.97 -0.33 14.74
N ASP A 209 19.40 0.65 15.44
CA ASP A 209 20.11 1.75 16.08
C ASP A 209 21.36 1.22 16.82
N MET A 210 22.50 1.91 16.68
CA MET A 210 23.77 1.50 17.31
C MET A 210 23.73 1.52 18.85
N ARG A 211 22.65 2.03 19.46
CA ARG A 211 22.38 1.88 20.89
C ARG A 211 22.19 0.39 21.24
N THR A 212 22.86 -0.05 22.30
CA THR A 212 22.92 -1.46 22.72
C THR A 212 21.54 -2.12 22.90
N SER A 213 20.52 -1.37 23.33
CA SER A 213 19.15 -1.86 23.52
C SER A 213 18.38 -2.11 22.22
N ARG A 214 18.90 -1.66 21.07
CA ARG A 214 18.21 -1.70 19.77
C ARG A 214 19.07 -2.25 18.63
N ALA A 215 20.36 -2.49 18.88
CA ALA A 215 21.31 -2.98 17.87
C ALA A 215 20.92 -4.32 17.22
N ASN A 216 20.11 -5.13 17.92
CA ASN A 216 19.67 -6.45 17.46
C ASN A 216 18.29 -6.46 16.80
N LEU A 217 17.64 -5.30 16.62
CA LEU A 217 16.36 -5.25 15.92
C LEU A 217 16.53 -5.58 14.45
N THR A 218 15.71 -6.50 13.95
CA THR A 218 15.64 -6.88 12.55
C THR A 218 14.76 -5.92 11.76
N GLU A 219 14.92 -5.93 10.44
CA GLU A 219 14.05 -5.18 9.53
C GLU A 219 12.56 -5.50 9.73
N ARG A 220 12.19 -6.78 9.90
CA ARG A 220 10.81 -7.18 10.20
C ARG A 220 10.30 -6.63 11.54
N GLN A 221 11.15 -6.59 12.56
CA GLN A 221 10.80 -6.00 13.86
C GLN A 221 10.57 -4.48 13.76
N TYR A 222 11.36 -3.77 12.95
CA TYR A 222 11.10 -2.36 12.67
C TYR A 222 9.77 -2.15 11.95
N GLN A 223 9.46 -2.94 10.93
CA GLN A 223 8.16 -2.87 10.26
C GLN A 223 7.00 -3.10 11.24
N GLY A 224 7.10 -4.10 12.14
CA GLY A 224 6.10 -4.35 13.18
C GLY A 224 5.91 -3.16 14.12
N ILE A 225 7.01 -2.56 14.60
CA ILE A 225 6.94 -1.37 15.45
C ILE A 225 6.27 -0.21 14.70
N PHE A 226 6.69 0.08 13.46
CA PHE A 226 6.13 1.19 12.69
C PHE A 226 4.66 0.98 12.37
N CYS A 227 4.26 -0.22 11.94
CA CYS A 227 2.87 -0.53 11.67
C CYS A 227 1.98 -0.52 12.93
N SER A 228 2.49 -0.93 14.10
CA SER A 228 1.77 -0.72 15.36
C SER A 228 1.54 0.77 15.66
N ASN A 229 2.52 1.64 15.38
CA ASN A 229 2.38 3.08 15.57
C ASN A 229 1.44 3.71 14.52
N MET A 230 1.50 3.27 13.27
CA MET A 230 0.59 3.70 12.20
C MET A 230 -0.85 3.27 12.46
N LEU A 231 -1.07 2.06 12.98
CA LEU A 231 -2.42 1.59 13.30
C LEU A 231 -3.04 2.45 14.40
N LYS A 232 -2.26 2.72 15.47
CA LYS A 232 -2.68 3.68 16.49
C LYS A 232 -2.99 5.05 15.88
N GLY A 233 -2.13 5.55 15.00
CA GLY A 233 -2.36 6.81 14.28
C GLY A 233 -3.66 6.83 13.50
N ASN A 234 -3.99 5.77 12.76
CA ASN A 234 -5.26 5.67 12.03
C ASN A 234 -6.47 5.64 12.98
N MET A 235 -6.37 4.96 14.12
CA MET A 235 -7.44 4.96 15.14
C MET A 235 -7.63 6.35 15.74
N ASP A 236 -6.54 7.08 16.01
CA ASP A 236 -6.59 8.46 16.50
C ASP A 236 -7.21 9.41 15.45
N ILE A 237 -6.91 9.23 14.15
CA ILE A 237 -7.51 10.02 13.06
C ILE A 237 -9.02 9.83 13.01
N ILE A 238 -9.50 8.58 13.12
CA ILE A 238 -10.94 8.28 13.12
C ILE A 238 -11.63 8.96 14.30
N GLN A 239 -11.02 8.92 15.48
CA GLN A 239 -11.59 9.54 16.68
C GLN A 239 -11.67 11.07 16.59
N ASN A 240 -10.71 11.70 15.92
CA ASN A 240 -10.60 13.16 15.81
C ASN A 240 -11.22 13.74 14.53
N ASN A 241 -11.89 12.91 13.72
CA ASN A 241 -12.38 13.20 12.37
C ASN A 241 -11.26 13.47 11.35
N PHE A 242 -11.59 13.18 10.07
CA PHE A 242 -10.67 13.38 8.96
C PHE A 242 -10.50 14.87 8.61
N THR A 243 -9.25 15.25 8.36
CA THR A 243 -8.83 16.48 7.67
C THR A 243 -8.18 16.07 6.35
N GLY A 244 -7.93 17.03 5.44
CA GLY A 244 -7.31 16.68 4.15
C GLY A 244 -5.91 16.04 4.29
N GLU A 245 -5.11 16.48 5.26
CA GLU A 245 -3.79 15.90 5.55
C GLU A 245 -3.89 14.54 6.24
N THR A 246 -4.79 14.41 7.22
CA THR A 246 -4.94 13.12 7.91
C THR A 246 -5.60 12.05 7.04
N GLN A 247 -6.37 12.43 6.02
CA GLN A 247 -6.90 11.50 5.02
C GLN A 247 -5.79 10.87 4.17
N ASP A 248 -4.81 11.68 3.73
CA ASP A 248 -3.65 11.17 3.00
C ASP A 248 -2.86 10.16 3.85
N ILE A 249 -2.48 10.57 5.06
CA ILE A 249 -1.76 9.71 6.03
C ILE A 249 -2.53 8.42 6.32
N PHE A 250 -3.85 8.51 6.46
CA PHE A 250 -4.68 7.35 6.76
C PHE A 250 -4.59 6.27 5.66
N ILE A 251 -4.71 6.68 4.40
CA ILE A 251 -4.66 5.75 3.26
C ILE A 251 -3.22 5.29 3.01
N GLU A 252 -2.22 6.17 3.20
CA GLU A 252 -0.80 5.82 3.08
C GLU A 252 -0.40 4.74 4.10
N ASN A 253 -0.89 4.84 5.34
CA ASN A 253 -0.71 3.81 6.35
C ASN A 253 -1.37 2.47 5.94
N ILE A 254 -2.58 2.51 5.37
CA ILE A 254 -3.27 1.30 4.88
C ILE A 254 -2.48 0.64 3.77
N LEU A 255 -2.01 1.42 2.80
CA LEU A 255 -1.15 0.95 1.72
C LEU A 255 0.12 0.29 2.28
N LEU A 256 0.94 1.04 3.02
CA LEU A 256 2.27 0.59 3.38
C LEU A 256 2.23 -0.60 4.35
N CYS A 257 1.35 -0.57 5.35
CA CYS A 257 1.22 -1.68 6.29
C CYS A 257 0.46 -2.88 5.71
N GLY A 258 -0.51 -2.65 4.82
CA GLY A 258 -1.13 -3.71 4.04
C GLY A 258 -0.10 -4.43 3.19
N LEU A 259 0.73 -3.71 2.44
CA LEU A 259 1.80 -4.27 1.63
C LEU A 259 2.93 -4.91 2.47
N ALA A 260 3.12 -4.46 3.71
CA ALA A 260 3.98 -5.11 4.69
C ALA A 260 3.34 -6.37 5.34
N GLY A 261 2.12 -6.75 4.97
CA GLY A 261 1.47 -7.98 5.46
C GLY A 261 0.77 -7.85 6.82
N PHE A 262 0.30 -6.65 7.18
CA PHE A 262 -0.51 -6.43 8.39
C PHE A 262 -1.98 -6.26 8.05
N SER A 263 -2.81 -7.27 8.37
CA SER A 263 -4.24 -7.29 8.01
C SER A 263 -5.11 -6.36 8.87
N ASP A 264 -4.61 -5.85 10.00
CA ASP A 264 -5.36 -4.92 10.85
C ASP A 264 -5.84 -3.66 10.13
N PHE A 265 -5.15 -3.29 9.02
CA PHE A 265 -5.47 -2.14 8.19
C PHE A 265 -6.55 -2.44 7.13
N LEU A 266 -6.84 -3.70 6.84
CA LEU A 266 -7.75 -4.11 5.77
C LEU A 266 -9.18 -4.30 6.28
N LYS A 267 -9.68 -3.29 7.00
CA LYS A 267 -11.04 -3.27 7.56
C LYS A 267 -12.08 -2.83 6.52
N VAL A 268 -13.28 -3.40 6.59
CA VAL A 268 -14.37 -3.12 5.63
C VAL A 268 -14.87 -1.67 5.69
N ASP A 269 -14.96 -1.07 6.87
CA ASP A 269 -15.36 0.32 7.07
C ASP A 269 -14.30 1.30 6.50
N TRP A 270 -13.03 0.92 6.56
CA TRP A 270 -11.92 1.68 5.99
C TRP A 270 -11.90 1.57 4.46
N LEU A 271 -12.19 0.39 3.90
CA LEU A 271 -12.39 0.19 2.47
C LEU A 271 -13.53 1.10 1.96
N GLN A 272 -14.67 1.08 2.64
CA GLN A 272 -15.81 1.92 2.28
C GLN A 272 -15.46 3.42 2.36
N HIS A 273 -14.63 3.83 3.32
CA HIS A 273 -14.13 5.19 3.37
C HIS A 273 -13.32 5.55 2.13
N ILE A 274 -12.34 4.72 1.74
CA ILE A 274 -11.52 4.93 0.53
C ILE A 274 -12.41 5.02 -0.71
N LEU A 275 -13.32 4.06 -0.91
CA LEU A 275 -14.20 4.01 -2.08
C LEU A 275 -15.08 5.26 -2.23
N ARG A 276 -15.52 5.87 -1.11
CA ARG A 276 -16.32 7.11 -1.14
C ARG A 276 -15.54 8.34 -1.61
N LEU A 277 -14.21 8.30 -1.57
CA LEU A 277 -13.34 9.39 -2.04
C LEU A 277 -13.12 9.36 -3.55
N GLN A 278 -13.49 8.27 -4.22
CA GLN A 278 -13.32 8.13 -5.65
C GLN A 278 -14.37 8.96 -6.39
N ASP A 279 -13.90 9.81 -7.31
CA ASP A 279 -14.77 10.46 -8.28
C ASP A 279 -15.38 9.41 -9.22
N GLN A 280 -16.70 9.37 -9.31
CA GLN A 280 -17.40 8.30 -10.02
C GLN A 280 -17.36 8.44 -11.54
N GLU A 281 -17.10 9.64 -12.06
CA GLU A 281 -17.01 9.93 -13.49
C GLU A 281 -15.58 9.80 -13.98
N VAL A 282 -14.64 10.41 -13.26
CA VAL A 282 -13.23 10.49 -13.64
C VAL A 282 -12.46 9.25 -13.19
N GLY A 283 -12.80 8.67 -12.03
CA GLY A 283 -12.13 7.49 -11.47
C GLY A 283 -10.91 7.79 -10.59
N CYS A 284 -10.54 9.07 -10.45
CA CYS A 284 -9.48 9.52 -9.55
C CYS A 284 -9.95 9.58 -8.08
N PHE A 285 -9.02 9.81 -7.15
CA PHE A 285 -9.35 10.06 -5.75
C PHE A 285 -9.07 11.52 -5.40
N THR A 286 -10.01 12.14 -4.68
CA THR A 286 -9.97 13.56 -4.35
C THR A 286 -9.41 13.80 -2.95
N GLN A 287 -8.74 14.94 -2.78
CA GLN A 287 -8.32 15.43 -1.46
C GLN A 287 -9.14 16.67 -1.10
N PRO A 288 -9.90 16.68 0.01
CA PRO A 288 -10.81 17.79 0.34
C PRO A 288 -10.09 19.11 0.68
N HIS A 289 -8.77 19.12 0.93
CA HIS A 289 -8.04 20.35 1.24
C HIS A 289 -6.67 20.45 0.55
N ARG A 290 -6.42 21.66 -0.01
CA ARG A 290 -5.22 22.05 -0.75
C ARG A 290 -4.01 22.14 0.17
N ARG A 291 -3.20 21.09 0.25
CA ARG A 291 -1.79 21.22 0.59
C ARG A 291 -0.95 20.81 -0.60
N VAL A 292 -0.13 21.73 -1.08
CA VAL A 292 0.83 21.48 -2.16
C VAL A 292 1.96 20.66 -1.54
N LYS A 293 1.92 19.31 -1.61
CA LYS A 293 3.19 18.55 -1.53
C LYS A 293 4.10 19.11 -2.62
N ARG A 294 5.41 19.18 -2.36
CA ARG A 294 6.38 19.92 -3.20
C ARG A 294 6.34 19.51 -4.68
N ARG A 295 5.83 18.30 -4.98
CA ARG A 295 5.69 17.74 -6.33
C ARG A 295 4.27 17.19 -6.62
N GLU A 296 3.27 17.56 -5.83
CA GLU A 296 1.89 17.16 -6.12
C GLU A 296 1.46 17.76 -7.47
N ARG A 297 0.94 16.90 -8.35
CA ARG A 297 0.29 17.35 -9.57
C ARG A 297 -1.21 17.23 -9.38
N MET A 298 -1.84 18.36 -9.06
CA MET A 298 -3.28 18.50 -9.12
C MET A 298 -3.71 18.47 -10.58
N LEU A 299 -4.56 17.51 -10.92
CA LEU A 299 -5.11 17.37 -12.25
C LEU A 299 -6.38 18.23 -12.36
N LYS A 300 -6.91 18.37 -13.58
CA LYS A 300 -8.20 19.04 -13.76
C LYS A 300 -9.24 18.33 -12.86
N ASP A 301 -10.20 19.09 -12.37
CA ASP A 301 -11.34 18.57 -11.58
C ASP A 301 -11.07 18.20 -10.11
N GLY A 302 -9.89 18.55 -9.56
CA GLY A 302 -9.61 18.39 -8.12
C GLY A 302 -9.02 17.03 -7.73
N CYS A 303 -8.70 16.21 -8.72
CA CYS A 303 -7.98 14.95 -8.57
C CYS A 303 -6.52 15.16 -8.09
N SER A 304 -6.07 14.32 -7.15
CA SER A 304 -4.67 14.25 -6.73
C SER A 304 -3.99 13.02 -7.33
N SER A 305 -2.85 13.23 -7.99
CA SER A 305 -2.00 12.17 -8.55
C SER A 305 -1.53 11.21 -7.46
N HIS A 306 -1.01 11.77 -6.36
CA HIS A 306 -0.51 11.00 -5.23
C HIS A 306 -1.62 10.21 -4.54
N ILE A 307 -2.72 10.86 -4.12
CA ILE A 307 -3.82 10.19 -3.41
C ILE A 307 -4.44 9.11 -4.28
N THR A 308 -4.58 9.35 -5.59
CA THR A 308 -5.04 8.32 -6.52
C THR A 308 -4.10 7.12 -6.49
N GLY A 309 -2.78 7.33 -6.64
CA GLY A 309 -1.79 6.25 -6.60
C GLY A 309 -1.81 5.46 -5.28
N VAL A 310 -1.86 6.15 -4.15
CA VAL A 310 -1.92 5.52 -2.82
C VAL A 310 -3.22 4.74 -2.63
N SER A 311 -4.35 5.30 -3.04
CA SER A 311 -5.67 4.67 -2.88
C SER A 311 -5.81 3.41 -3.72
N VAL A 312 -5.39 3.45 -4.99
CA VAL A 312 -5.48 2.27 -5.86
C VAL A 312 -4.56 1.15 -5.41
N SER A 313 -3.39 1.48 -4.86
CA SER A 313 -2.50 0.49 -4.26
C SER A 313 -3.13 -0.12 -3.00
N ALA A 314 -3.71 0.70 -2.12
CA ALA A 314 -4.44 0.17 -0.96
C ALA A 314 -5.58 -0.79 -1.38
N LEU A 315 -6.33 -0.46 -2.43
CA LEU A 315 -7.38 -1.31 -2.99
C LEU A 315 -6.84 -2.63 -3.57
N GLY A 316 -5.64 -2.65 -4.16
CA GLY A 316 -4.99 -3.89 -4.59
C GLY A 316 -4.61 -4.79 -3.40
N GLY A 317 -4.21 -4.20 -2.28
CA GLY A 317 -3.98 -4.91 -1.01
C GLY A 317 -5.26 -5.54 -0.46
N TYR A 318 -6.37 -4.79 -0.45
CA TYR A 318 -7.69 -5.33 -0.10
C TYR A 318 -8.09 -6.51 -0.99
N LEU A 319 -7.89 -6.41 -2.31
CA LEU A 319 -8.19 -7.50 -3.23
C LEU A 319 -7.45 -8.79 -2.84
N ASN A 320 -6.14 -8.70 -2.62
CA ASN A 320 -5.32 -9.86 -2.24
C ASN A 320 -5.77 -10.46 -0.90
N TYR A 321 -6.11 -9.62 0.09
CA TYR A 321 -6.63 -10.09 1.38
C TYR A 321 -7.95 -10.85 1.24
N TYR A 322 -8.93 -10.31 0.50
CA TYR A 322 -10.20 -11.00 0.29
C TYR A 322 -10.04 -12.31 -0.49
N LEU A 323 -9.11 -12.37 -1.46
CA LEU A 323 -8.79 -13.62 -2.15
C LEU A 323 -8.21 -14.68 -1.21
N THR A 324 -7.36 -14.28 -0.26
CA THR A 324 -6.84 -15.23 0.75
C THR A 324 -7.91 -15.72 1.72
N GLU A 325 -8.87 -14.89 2.10
CA GLU A 325 -9.97 -15.27 2.99
C GLU A 325 -11.00 -16.19 2.32
N GLN A 326 -11.13 -16.09 0.98
CA GLN A 326 -11.94 -16.99 0.16
C GLN A 326 -11.31 -18.37 -0.04
N ASP A 327 -9.98 -18.49 0.10
CA ASP A 327 -9.30 -19.78 0.00
C ASP A 327 -9.62 -20.66 1.23
N ILE A 328 -10.66 -21.47 1.10
CA ILE A 328 -11.15 -22.39 2.15
C ILE A 328 -10.05 -23.37 2.59
N THR A 329 -9.03 -23.65 1.76
CA THR A 329 -7.91 -24.53 2.13
C THR A 329 -6.93 -23.91 3.13
N LYS A 330 -7.00 -22.58 3.32
CA LYS A 330 -6.20 -21.83 4.29
C LYS A 330 -6.96 -21.44 5.55
N ARG A 331 -8.27 -21.74 5.63
CA ARG A 331 -9.02 -21.58 6.88
C ARG A 331 -8.54 -22.65 7.87
N PRO A 332 -8.18 -22.29 9.12
CA PRO A 332 -7.93 -23.28 10.15
C PRO A 332 -9.13 -24.23 10.21
N LEU A 333 -8.87 -25.54 10.15
CA LEU A 333 -9.88 -26.53 10.53
C LEU A 333 -10.13 -26.32 12.03
N THR A 334 -11.12 -25.50 12.37
CA THR A 334 -11.63 -25.38 13.74
C THR A 334 -12.32 -26.65 14.17
#